data_AF-A0A7W0N9D1-F1
#
_entry.id   AF-A0A7W0N9D1-F1
#
_cell.length_a   1.000
_cell.length_b   1.000
_cell.length_c   1.000
_cell.angle_alpha   90.00
_cell.angle_beta   90.00
_cell.angle_gamma   90.00
#
_symmetry.space_group_name_H-M   'P 1'
#
loop_
_entity.id
_entity.type
_entity.pdbx_description
1 polymer ?
#
loop_
_entity_poly.entity_id
_entity_poly.type
_entity_poly.pdbx_seq_one_letter_code
_entity_poly.pdbx_strand_id
1 'polypeptide(L)'
;LNLDDKKGFDGRTLLLLTGWTDYAFSSDNLAASQSGKSLFLPKLQVKNKRGEWQTIIDSIGISVGRPQTLVVDLTGKFLSDSREVRIVTNFKTFWDKIAVGTSKQTEVKTTELKPAQANLRERGFSEEIKHGEMIAANYDKVLNDGRWKYFSGAFTKLGAVNRLLEAVDDVFVISKTGDELTLSFDALPELPANRKYTFLLFADGYSKEMDINSGSPDAVFPLPFKQMKKYPYAANEQFPMSEEKRRIYDEYTTRTVKGFLPRI
;
A
#
# COMPACT_ATOMS: atom_id res chain seq x y z
N LEU A 1 -19.96 11.65 13.47
CA LEU A 1 -20.14 12.87 12.66
C LEU A 1 -21.63 13.05 12.40
N ASN A 2 -22.19 14.24 12.60
CA ASN A 2 -23.57 14.54 12.24
C ASN A 2 -23.54 15.36 10.94
N LEU A 3 -24.24 14.88 9.90
CA LEU A 3 -24.36 15.52 8.57
C LEU A 3 -25.81 15.94 8.28
N ASP A 4 -26.62 16.25 9.31
CA ASP A 4 -28.04 16.57 9.16
C ASP A 4 -28.29 17.85 8.35
N ASP A 5 -27.28 18.72 8.20
CA ASP A 5 -27.30 19.84 7.25
C ASP A 5 -27.36 19.39 5.77
N LYS A 6 -27.11 18.10 5.50
CA LYS A 6 -27.26 17.43 4.20
C LYS A 6 -28.51 16.56 4.10
N LYS A 7 -29.45 16.66 5.05
CA LYS A 7 -30.72 15.93 4.96
C LYS A 7 -31.48 16.36 3.69
N GLY A 8 -32.00 15.39 2.95
CA GLY A 8 -32.68 15.62 1.67
C GLY A 8 -31.77 15.92 0.47
N PHE A 9 -30.45 15.98 0.65
CA PHE A 9 -29.52 16.07 -0.48
C PHE A 9 -29.47 14.73 -1.22
N ASP A 10 -29.79 14.76 -2.52
CA ASP A 10 -29.84 13.58 -3.40
C ASP A 10 -28.66 13.53 -4.40
N GLY A 11 -27.64 14.36 -4.15
CA GLY A 11 -26.43 14.37 -4.96
C GLY A 11 -25.35 13.43 -4.42
N ARG A 12 -24.27 13.32 -5.20
CA ARG A 12 -23.08 12.57 -4.78
C ARG A 12 -22.54 13.11 -3.47
N THR A 13 -22.37 12.24 -2.48
CA THR A 13 -21.89 12.60 -1.14
C THR A 13 -20.61 11.81 -0.83
N LEU A 14 -19.49 12.51 -0.69
CA LEU A 14 -18.20 11.91 -0.35
C LEU A 14 -17.82 12.29 1.07
N LEU A 15 -17.41 11.31 1.87
CA LEU A 15 -16.74 11.54 3.14
C LEU A 15 -15.23 11.54 2.91
N LEU A 16 -14.59 12.66 3.24
CA LEU A 16 -13.16 12.89 3.09
C LEU A 16 -12.51 12.79 4.46
N LEU A 17 -11.69 11.78 4.67
CA LEU A 17 -11.06 11.48 5.96
C LEU A 17 -9.55 11.68 5.83
N THR A 18 -9.06 12.84 6.25
CA THR A 18 -7.63 13.14 6.31
C THR A 18 -7.08 12.72 7.67
N GLY A 19 -6.04 11.90 7.65
CA GLY A 19 -5.43 11.37 8.85
C GLY A 19 -4.25 10.46 8.53
N TRP A 20 -3.79 9.73 9.53
CA TRP A 20 -2.75 8.72 9.42
C TRP A 20 -3.00 7.60 10.43
N THR A 21 -2.46 6.42 10.15
CA THR A 21 -2.55 5.26 11.05
C THR A 21 -1.16 4.92 11.60
N ASP A 22 -1.11 4.74 12.91
CA ASP A 22 0.03 4.16 13.60
C ASP A 22 -0.11 2.64 13.53
N TYR A 23 0.80 1.98 12.81
CA TYR A 23 0.70 0.56 12.50
C TYR A 23 1.05 -0.29 13.71
N ALA A 24 0.30 -1.36 13.92
CA ALA A 24 0.75 -2.47 14.75
C ALA A 24 1.85 -3.23 14.02
N PHE A 25 3.03 -3.37 14.65
CA PHE A 25 4.14 -4.13 14.09
C PHE A 25 3.99 -5.63 14.39
N SER A 26 4.86 -6.47 13.80
CA SER A 26 4.76 -7.94 13.92
C SER A 26 4.68 -8.42 15.37
N SER A 27 5.43 -7.81 16.29
CA SER A 27 5.39 -8.13 17.72
C SER A 27 4.04 -7.78 18.38
N ASP A 28 3.45 -6.63 18.03
CA ASP A 28 2.12 -6.22 18.54
C ASP A 28 1.03 -7.17 18.03
N ASN A 29 1.11 -7.55 16.75
CA ASN A 29 0.18 -8.49 16.13
C ASN A 29 0.27 -9.88 16.76
N LEU A 30 1.48 -10.35 17.08
CA LEU A 30 1.68 -11.63 17.78
C LEU A 30 1.06 -11.60 19.18
N ALA A 31 1.35 -10.56 19.96
CA ALA A 31 0.81 -10.39 21.31
C ALA A 31 -0.73 -10.30 21.32
N ALA A 32 -1.30 -9.57 20.35
CA ALA A 32 -2.74 -9.49 20.15
C ALA A 32 -3.35 -10.88 19.86
N SER A 33 -2.75 -11.63 18.93
CA SER A 33 -3.20 -12.98 18.58
C SER A 33 -3.14 -13.94 19.77
N GLN A 34 -2.06 -13.92 20.55
CA GLN A 34 -1.92 -14.74 21.76
C GLN A 34 -2.96 -14.40 22.83
N SER A 35 -3.45 -13.16 22.82
CA SER A 35 -4.53 -12.69 23.70
C SER A 35 -5.94 -12.88 23.12
N GLY A 36 -6.09 -13.62 22.00
CA GLY A 36 -7.37 -13.84 21.33
C GLY A 36 -7.98 -12.58 20.70
N LYS A 37 -7.19 -11.52 20.50
CA LYS A 37 -7.63 -10.27 19.87
C LYS A 37 -7.29 -10.30 18.38
N SER A 38 -8.13 -9.66 17.57
CA SER A 38 -7.91 -9.47 16.15
C SER A 38 -8.16 -8.02 15.75
N LEU A 39 -7.39 -7.54 14.77
CA LEU A 39 -7.60 -6.23 14.17
C LEU A 39 -8.74 -6.32 13.14
N PHE A 40 -9.55 -5.26 13.06
CA PHE A 40 -10.50 -5.09 11.98
C PHE A 40 -10.40 -3.67 11.42
N LEU A 41 -10.36 -3.58 10.09
CA LEU A 41 -10.28 -2.30 9.40
C LEU A 41 -11.48 -1.41 9.78
N PRO A 42 -11.33 -0.07 9.71
CA PRO A 42 -12.42 0.83 9.99
C PRO A 42 -13.69 0.49 9.19
N LYS A 43 -14.79 0.31 9.92
CA LYS A 43 -16.14 0.07 9.39
C LYS A 43 -16.93 1.36 9.42
N LEU A 44 -17.83 1.55 8.45
CA LEU A 44 -18.73 2.70 8.44
C LEU A 44 -20.18 2.27 8.69
N GLN A 45 -20.80 2.93 9.65
CA GLN A 45 -22.17 2.68 10.10
C GLN A 45 -23.03 3.94 9.96
N VAL A 46 -24.31 3.72 9.67
CA VAL A 46 -25.38 4.74 9.65
C VAL A 46 -26.56 4.24 10.47
N LYS A 47 -27.49 5.12 10.83
CA LYS A 47 -28.73 4.72 11.53
C LYS A 47 -29.77 4.16 10.54
N ASN A 48 -30.32 3.00 10.87
CA ASN A 48 -31.49 2.45 10.17
C ASN A 48 -32.78 3.17 10.57
N LYS A 49 -33.93 2.77 10.00
CA LYS A 49 -35.25 3.37 10.29
C LYS A 49 -35.70 3.23 11.76
N ARG A 50 -35.11 2.32 12.53
CA ARG A 50 -35.34 2.13 13.98
C ARG A 50 -34.38 2.94 14.85
N GLY A 51 -33.46 3.70 14.24
CA GLY A 51 -32.43 4.48 14.95
C GLY A 51 -31.21 3.66 15.39
N GLU A 52 -31.12 2.39 14.99
CA GLU A 52 -30.02 1.48 15.35
C GLU A 52 -28.86 1.64 14.37
N TRP A 53 -27.63 1.47 14.87
CA TRP A 53 -26.43 1.51 14.02
C TRP A 53 -26.31 0.24 13.19
N GLN A 54 -26.18 0.40 11.88
CA GLN A 54 -25.98 -0.69 10.94
C GLN A 54 -24.76 -0.41 10.07
N THR A 55 -23.88 -1.41 9.94
CA THR A 55 -22.73 -1.35 9.03
C THR A 55 -23.21 -1.36 7.59
N ILE A 56 -22.77 -0.37 6.82
CA ILE A 56 -23.06 -0.23 5.38
C ILE A 56 -21.79 -0.38 4.52
N ILE A 57 -20.62 -0.27 5.14
CA ILE A 57 -19.32 -0.52 4.50
C ILE A 57 -18.44 -1.24 5.53
N ASP A 58 -18.07 -2.50 5.23
CA ASP A 58 -17.29 -3.36 6.13
C ASP A 58 -15.81 -2.97 6.23
N SER A 59 -15.31 -2.19 5.28
CA SER A 59 -13.98 -1.59 5.33
C SER A 59 -13.94 -0.33 4.49
N ILE A 60 -13.60 0.80 5.12
CA ILE A 60 -13.29 2.06 4.43
C ILE A 60 -11.78 2.25 4.21
N GLY A 61 -10.97 1.22 4.51
CA GLY A 61 -9.51 1.30 4.49
C GLY A 61 -8.93 2.11 5.65
N ILE A 62 -7.63 2.37 5.56
CA ILE A 62 -6.85 3.18 6.52
C ILE A 62 -5.97 4.16 5.76
N SER A 63 -5.75 5.34 6.33
CA SER A 63 -4.68 6.22 5.86
C SER A 63 -3.36 5.58 6.24
N VAL A 64 -2.39 5.52 5.32
CA VAL A 64 -1.10 4.91 5.63
C VAL A 64 -0.31 5.76 6.65
N GLY A 65 0.90 5.37 7.02
CA GLY A 65 1.74 6.02 8.05
C GLY A 65 2.20 7.47 7.75
N ARG A 66 1.52 8.17 6.84
CA ARG A 66 1.68 9.60 6.53
C ARG A 66 0.31 10.23 6.29
N PRO A 67 0.14 11.53 6.54
CA PRO A 67 -1.13 12.21 6.30
C PRO A 67 -1.65 12.00 4.88
N GLN A 68 -2.80 11.34 4.78
CA GLN A 68 -3.49 11.05 3.53
C GLN A 68 -5.00 11.18 3.70
N THR A 69 -5.68 11.55 2.61
CA THR A 69 -7.13 11.60 2.56
C THR A 69 -7.70 10.32 1.98
N LEU A 70 -8.49 9.60 2.77
CA LEU A 70 -9.39 8.56 2.27
C LEU A 70 -10.67 9.21 1.75
N VAL A 71 -11.20 8.65 0.66
CA VAL A 71 -12.47 9.08 0.07
C VAL A 71 -13.46 7.92 0.17
N VAL A 72 -14.56 8.14 0.89
CA VAL A 72 -15.63 7.16 1.03
C VAL A 72 -16.89 7.69 0.37
N ASP A 73 -17.41 6.97 -0.62
CA ASP A 73 -18.64 7.36 -1.30
C ASP A 73 -19.86 6.92 -0.46
N LEU A 74 -20.63 7.90 0.03
CA LEU A 74 -21.86 7.69 0.81
C LEU A 74 -23.13 7.82 -0.03
N THR A 75 -23.01 8.03 -1.34
CA THR A 75 -24.14 8.24 -2.25
C THR A 75 -25.10 7.05 -2.19
N GLY A 76 -26.36 7.32 -1.86
CA GLY A 76 -27.41 6.30 -1.74
C GLY A 76 -27.20 5.29 -0.59
N LYS A 77 -26.27 5.52 0.35
CA LYS A 77 -25.96 4.56 1.41
C LYS A 77 -26.69 4.81 2.73
N PHE A 78 -27.36 5.93 2.91
CA PHE A 78 -28.14 6.21 4.13
C PHE A 78 -29.41 5.35 4.16
N LEU A 79 -29.66 4.70 5.30
CA LEU A 79 -30.79 3.77 5.49
C LEU A 79 -32.04 4.44 6.08
N SER A 80 -31.94 5.72 6.42
CA SER A 80 -33.00 6.54 7.00
C SER A 80 -32.76 8.03 6.73
N ASP A 81 -33.61 8.87 7.30
CA ASP A 81 -33.48 10.33 7.29
C ASP A 81 -32.30 10.85 8.13
N SER A 82 -31.78 10.03 9.07
CA SER A 82 -30.60 10.41 9.85
C SER A 82 -29.39 10.54 8.95
N ARG A 83 -28.56 11.55 9.21
CA ARG A 83 -27.29 11.74 8.52
C ARG A 83 -26.11 11.61 9.48
N GLU A 84 -26.32 10.90 10.59
CA GLU A 84 -25.24 10.54 11.49
C GLU A 84 -24.43 9.37 10.92
N VAL A 85 -23.11 9.54 10.94
CA VAL A 85 -22.14 8.54 10.51
C VAL A 85 -21.23 8.19 11.69
N ARG A 86 -20.99 6.89 11.85
CA ARG A 86 -20.07 6.32 12.84
C ARG A 86 -19.01 5.49 12.15
N ILE A 87 -17.76 5.73 12.51
CA ILE A 87 -16.63 4.89 12.13
C ILE A 87 -16.30 4.01 13.34
N VAL A 88 -16.21 2.70 13.15
CA VAL A 88 -15.87 1.73 14.20
C VAL A 88 -14.56 1.06 13.81
N THR A 89 -13.54 1.14 14.66
CA THR A 89 -12.24 0.51 14.43
C THR A 89 -11.54 0.22 15.75
N ASN A 90 -10.61 -0.74 15.73
CA ASN A 90 -9.58 -0.90 16.76
C ASN A 90 -8.16 -0.61 16.25
N PHE A 91 -8.01 -0.07 15.02
CA PHE A 91 -6.75 0.48 14.56
C PHE A 91 -6.48 1.82 15.23
N LYS A 92 -5.22 2.04 15.63
CA LYS A 92 -4.74 3.32 16.16
C LYS A 92 -4.67 4.35 15.04
N THR A 93 -5.79 5.01 14.80
CA THR A 93 -5.97 5.97 13.70
C THR A 93 -6.15 7.37 14.24
N PHE A 94 -5.41 8.32 13.70
CA PHE A 94 -5.49 9.73 14.05
C PHE A 94 -6.13 10.49 12.89
N TRP A 95 -7.25 11.18 13.17
CA TRP A 95 -7.97 11.98 12.19
C TRP A 95 -7.64 13.45 12.38
N ASP A 96 -7.01 14.06 11.39
CA ASP A 96 -6.69 15.49 11.39
C ASP A 96 -7.87 16.31 10.88
N LYS A 97 -8.60 15.79 9.87
CA LYS A 97 -9.75 16.47 9.27
C LYS A 97 -10.75 15.48 8.73
N ILE A 98 -12.02 15.70 9.05
CA ILE A 98 -13.15 15.02 8.44
C ILE A 98 -14.00 16.06 7.73
N ALA A 99 -14.25 15.87 6.43
CA ALA A 99 -15.02 16.79 5.60
C ALA A 99 -16.01 16.04 4.72
N VAL A 100 -17.01 16.75 4.21
CA VAL A 100 -17.98 16.22 3.24
C VAL A 100 -17.87 16.95 1.91
N GLY A 101 -17.60 16.19 0.86
CA GLY A 101 -17.60 16.65 -0.52
C GLY A 101 -18.97 16.44 -1.16
N THR A 102 -19.58 17.53 -1.62
CA THR A 102 -20.82 17.53 -2.43
C THR A 102 -20.63 18.26 -3.77
N SER A 103 -19.39 18.60 -4.10
CA SER A 103 -19.06 19.34 -5.31
C SER A 103 -19.34 18.52 -6.56
N LYS A 104 -19.81 19.22 -7.60
CA LYS A 104 -19.88 18.64 -8.95
C LYS A 104 -18.48 18.19 -9.36
N GLN A 105 -18.38 16.95 -9.84
CA GLN A 105 -17.11 16.42 -10.31
C GLN A 105 -16.80 16.98 -11.69
N THR A 106 -15.55 17.35 -11.89
CA THR A 106 -15.03 17.66 -13.22
C THR A 106 -14.70 16.36 -13.93
N GLU A 107 -14.96 16.30 -15.23
CA GLU A 107 -14.50 15.19 -16.06
C GLU A 107 -12.98 15.10 -16.01
N VAL A 108 -12.46 13.95 -15.60
CA VAL A 108 -11.02 13.65 -15.62
C VAL A 108 -10.77 12.68 -16.76
N LYS A 109 -9.85 13.05 -17.66
CA LYS A 109 -9.35 12.15 -18.70
C LYS A 109 -8.09 11.47 -18.19
N THR A 110 -8.10 10.14 -18.20
CA THR A 110 -6.96 9.32 -17.78
C THR A 110 -6.23 8.81 -19.01
N THR A 111 -4.90 8.86 -18.96
CA THR A 111 -4.02 8.22 -19.93
C THR A 111 -3.08 7.32 -19.15
N GLU A 112 -3.09 6.04 -19.47
CA GLU A 112 -2.15 5.09 -18.88
C GLU A 112 -0.79 5.21 -19.60
N LEU A 113 0.28 5.30 -18.82
CA LEU A 113 1.64 5.35 -19.33
C LEU A 113 2.40 4.14 -18.81
N LYS A 114 3.07 3.44 -19.74
CA LYS A 114 4.08 2.44 -19.39
C LYS A 114 5.44 3.12 -19.23
N PRO A 115 6.29 2.66 -18.30
CA PRO A 115 7.65 3.20 -18.19
C PRO A 115 8.42 2.92 -19.49
N ALA A 116 8.92 3.97 -20.12
CA ALA A 116 9.81 3.88 -21.27
C ALA A 116 11.16 3.26 -20.87
N GLN A 117 11.63 3.59 -19.66
CA GLN A 117 12.82 2.99 -19.05
C GLN A 117 12.54 2.62 -17.60
N ALA A 118 12.99 1.45 -17.19
CA ALA A 118 12.99 1.01 -15.81
C ALA A 118 14.36 0.42 -15.46
N ASN A 119 15.04 1.01 -14.49
CA ASN A 119 16.40 0.62 -14.13
C ASN A 119 16.54 0.39 -12.62
N LEU A 120 16.97 -0.81 -12.26
CA LEU A 120 17.31 -1.19 -10.88
C LEU A 120 18.78 -0.88 -10.62
N ARG A 121 19.08 -0.12 -9.56
CA ARG A 121 20.45 0.20 -9.14
C ARG A 121 20.62 0.07 -7.63
N GLU A 122 21.83 -0.22 -7.18
CA GLU A 122 22.18 -0.01 -5.77
C GLU A 122 22.32 1.50 -5.54
N ARG A 123 21.65 2.01 -4.50
CA ARG A 123 21.71 3.43 -4.13
C ARG A 123 22.16 3.62 -2.69
N GLY A 124 21.66 2.79 -1.78
CA GLY A 124 21.74 3.02 -0.34
C GLY A 124 20.44 3.59 0.22
N PHE A 125 20.48 4.02 1.48
CA PHE A 125 19.29 4.45 2.21
C PHE A 125 19.16 5.96 2.18
N SER A 126 17.94 6.48 2.00
CA SER A 126 17.70 7.90 2.22
C SER A 126 17.81 8.23 3.70
N GLU A 127 18.37 9.38 4.04
CA GLU A 127 18.33 9.87 5.43
C GLU A 127 16.87 10.01 5.90
N GLU A 128 16.60 9.54 7.11
CA GLU A 128 15.29 9.72 7.74
C GLU A 128 15.22 11.06 8.46
N ILE A 129 14.21 11.87 8.12
CA ILE A 129 13.86 13.12 8.78
C ILE A 129 12.62 12.86 9.63
N LYS A 130 12.68 13.22 10.93
CA LYS A 130 11.55 13.08 11.85
C LYS A 130 10.77 14.40 11.98
N HIS A 131 9.44 14.31 11.92
CA HIS A 131 8.50 15.39 12.16
C HIS A 131 7.49 14.94 13.23
N GLY A 132 7.87 15.03 14.51
CA GLY A 132 7.14 14.37 15.58
C GLY A 132 7.27 12.84 15.46
N GLU A 133 6.13 12.14 15.45
CA GLU A 133 6.06 10.68 15.21
C GLU A 133 6.17 10.28 13.73
N MET A 134 6.03 11.23 12.80
CA MET A 134 6.12 10.96 11.36
C MET A 134 7.58 10.88 10.90
N ILE A 135 7.92 9.85 10.13
CA ILE A 135 9.23 9.69 9.48
C ILE A 135 9.08 9.97 7.97
N ALA A 136 9.93 10.85 7.45
CA ALA A 136 10.06 11.17 6.03
C ALA A 136 11.46 10.85 5.52
N ALA A 137 11.62 10.63 4.21
CA ALA A 137 12.92 10.33 3.59
C ALA A 137 13.48 11.56 2.87
N ASN A 138 14.71 11.94 3.21
CA ASN A 138 15.52 12.91 2.46
C ASN A 138 16.17 12.21 1.26
N TYR A 139 15.55 12.36 0.09
CA TYR A 139 16.03 11.70 -1.12
C TYR A 139 17.40 12.20 -1.60
N ASP A 140 17.81 13.43 -1.25
CA ASP A 140 19.08 13.97 -1.73
C ASP A 140 20.28 13.49 -0.91
N LYS A 141 20.04 12.87 0.26
CA LYS A 141 21.09 12.40 1.16
C LYS A 141 21.05 10.89 1.32
N VAL A 142 22.13 10.25 0.89
CA VAL A 142 22.33 8.80 1.03
C VAL A 142 23.13 8.48 2.29
N LEU A 143 22.65 7.50 3.05
CA LEU A 143 23.32 6.88 4.20
C LEU A 143 23.56 5.39 3.90
N ASN A 144 24.77 4.92 4.19
CA ASN A 144 25.19 3.53 4.04
C ASN A 144 25.78 3.02 5.36
N ASP A 145 24.99 3.10 6.44
CA ASP A 145 25.42 2.79 7.80
C ASP A 145 25.20 1.32 8.21
N GLY A 146 24.78 0.47 7.27
CA GLY A 146 24.61 -0.96 7.51
C GLY A 146 23.50 -1.31 8.51
N ARG A 147 22.58 -0.37 8.80
CA ARG A 147 21.53 -0.57 9.82
C ARG A 147 20.51 -1.66 9.48
N TRP A 148 20.43 -2.03 8.20
CA TRP A 148 19.41 -2.95 7.70
C TRP A 148 19.97 -4.33 7.41
N LYS A 149 19.20 -5.34 7.80
CA LYS A 149 19.43 -6.73 7.46
C LYS A 149 19.29 -6.96 5.95
N TYR A 150 19.98 -7.99 5.47
CA TYR A 150 19.77 -8.55 4.14
C TYR A 150 19.11 -9.93 4.26
N PHE A 151 18.09 -10.18 3.43
CA PHE A 151 17.62 -11.55 3.23
C PHE A 151 18.66 -12.38 2.49
N SER A 152 18.73 -13.66 2.85
CA SER A 152 19.37 -14.67 2.03
C SER A 152 18.53 -14.98 0.79
N GLY A 153 19.18 -15.25 -0.35
CA GLY A 153 18.51 -15.64 -1.59
C GLY A 153 19.00 -14.90 -2.84
N ALA A 154 18.20 -15.01 -3.89
CA ALA A 154 18.48 -14.42 -5.20
C ALA A 154 17.61 -13.18 -5.45
N PHE A 155 18.22 -12.15 -6.01
CA PHE A 155 17.65 -10.83 -6.31
C PHE A 155 17.82 -10.50 -7.78
N THR A 156 16.97 -9.63 -8.30
CA THR A 156 17.03 -9.16 -9.70
C THR A 156 18.36 -8.47 -9.97
N LYS A 157 18.97 -8.68 -11.15
CA LYS A 157 20.21 -8.04 -11.62
C LYS A 157 20.04 -6.52 -11.69
N LEU A 158 21.15 -5.80 -11.51
CA LEU A 158 21.15 -4.36 -11.75
C LEU A 158 21.03 -4.07 -13.25
N GLY A 159 20.55 -2.88 -13.58
CA GLY A 159 20.35 -2.44 -14.95
C GLY A 159 18.88 -2.42 -15.36
N ALA A 160 18.65 -2.53 -16.66
CA ALA A 160 17.32 -2.48 -17.25
C ALA A 160 16.44 -3.66 -16.82
N VAL A 161 15.23 -3.35 -16.35
CA VAL A 161 14.24 -4.32 -15.84
C VAL A 161 12.85 -4.13 -16.44
N ASN A 162 12.71 -3.37 -17.55
CA ASN A 162 11.43 -3.12 -18.23
C ASN A 162 10.60 -4.39 -18.45
N ARG A 163 11.25 -5.49 -18.86
CA ARG A 163 10.60 -6.78 -19.13
C ARG A 163 9.80 -7.32 -17.94
N LEU A 164 10.26 -7.03 -16.72
CA LEU A 164 9.63 -7.48 -15.47
C LEU A 164 8.43 -6.60 -15.06
N LEU A 165 8.17 -5.50 -15.77
CA LEU A 165 7.11 -4.53 -15.48
C LEU A 165 6.04 -4.46 -16.59
N GLU A 166 6.06 -5.39 -17.54
CA GLU A 166 5.14 -5.38 -18.69
C GLU A 166 3.70 -5.75 -18.32
N ALA A 167 3.52 -6.53 -17.25
CA ALA A 167 2.24 -7.04 -16.77
C ALA A 167 2.27 -7.28 -15.25
N VAL A 168 1.08 -7.41 -14.66
CA VAL A 168 0.89 -7.88 -13.28
C VAL A 168 0.59 -9.38 -13.32
N ASP A 169 1.63 -10.20 -13.28
CA ASP A 169 1.55 -11.65 -13.57
C ASP A 169 2.37 -12.52 -12.60
N ASP A 170 2.61 -12.04 -11.38
CA ASP A 170 3.50 -12.66 -10.37
C ASP A 170 4.98 -12.77 -10.81
N VAL A 171 5.42 -12.01 -11.81
CA VAL A 171 6.84 -11.74 -12.05
C VAL A 171 7.22 -10.44 -11.36
N PHE A 172 8.30 -10.45 -10.57
CA PHE A 172 8.69 -9.29 -9.76
C PHE A 172 10.10 -8.80 -10.07
N VAL A 173 10.29 -7.49 -9.96
CA VAL A 173 11.59 -6.92 -9.61
C VAL A 173 11.85 -7.23 -8.14
N ILE A 174 12.78 -8.15 -7.86
CA ILE A 174 13.16 -8.56 -6.51
C ILE A 174 14.29 -7.65 -6.03
N SER A 175 13.93 -6.56 -5.37
CA SER A 175 14.87 -5.58 -4.81
C SER A 175 15.48 -6.05 -3.49
N LYS A 176 16.77 -5.78 -3.32
CA LYS A 176 17.52 -5.89 -2.07
C LYS A 176 17.36 -4.62 -1.25
N THR A 177 17.59 -4.70 0.05
CA THR A 177 17.65 -3.53 0.94
C THR A 177 18.67 -2.51 0.41
N GLY A 178 18.22 -1.27 0.18
CA GLY A 178 19.05 -0.19 -0.37
C GLY A 178 19.11 -0.12 -1.91
N ASP A 179 18.42 -1.01 -2.62
CA ASP A 179 18.18 -0.84 -4.05
C ASP A 179 17.19 0.30 -4.32
N GLU A 180 17.29 0.83 -5.53
CA GLU A 180 16.36 1.79 -6.10
C GLU A 180 15.90 1.33 -7.48
N LEU A 181 14.58 1.37 -7.71
CA LEU A 181 13.98 1.25 -9.03
C LEU A 181 13.66 2.66 -9.57
N THR A 182 14.38 3.07 -10.61
CA THR A 182 14.14 4.33 -11.32
C THR A 182 13.25 4.09 -12.53
N LEU A 183 12.27 4.97 -12.75
CA LEU A 183 11.32 4.91 -13.85
C LEU A 183 11.37 6.21 -14.65
N SER A 184 11.39 6.11 -15.98
CA SER A 184 11.22 7.24 -16.89
C SER A 184 10.05 6.98 -17.82
N PHE A 185 9.29 8.02 -18.13
CA PHE A 185 8.10 7.96 -18.98
C PHE A 185 8.26 8.95 -20.13
N ASP A 186 7.63 8.64 -21.27
CA ASP A 186 7.62 9.56 -22.41
C ASP A 186 6.92 10.87 -22.03
N ALA A 187 7.43 11.97 -22.58
CA ALA A 187 6.83 13.28 -22.36
C ALA A 187 5.41 13.31 -22.94
N LEU A 188 4.47 13.84 -22.16
CA LEU A 188 3.11 14.08 -22.61
C LEU A 188 3.05 15.35 -23.48
N PRO A 189 2.10 15.44 -24.43
CA PRO A 189 1.91 16.64 -25.24
C PRO A 189 1.51 17.84 -24.36
N GLU A 190 1.75 19.05 -24.88
CA GLU A 190 1.31 20.27 -24.19
C GLU A 190 -0.22 20.32 -24.03
N LEU A 191 -0.67 20.83 -22.88
CA LEU A 191 -2.09 21.02 -22.59
C LEU A 191 -2.54 22.46 -22.86
N PRO A 192 -3.81 22.68 -23.21
CA PRO A 192 -4.42 24.00 -23.19
C PRO A 192 -4.27 24.67 -21.81
N ALA A 193 -4.14 26.00 -21.77
CA ALA A 193 -3.84 26.77 -20.55
C ALA A 193 -4.81 26.55 -19.36
N ASN A 194 -6.03 26.06 -19.61
CA ASN A 194 -7.03 25.77 -18.58
C ASN A 194 -7.00 24.31 -18.09
N ARG A 195 -6.01 23.51 -18.49
CA ARG A 195 -5.84 22.12 -18.08
C ARG A 195 -4.46 21.92 -17.48
N LYS A 196 -4.37 20.91 -16.60
CA LYS A 196 -3.11 20.48 -16.00
C LYS A 196 -3.06 18.96 -15.94
N TYR A 197 -1.86 18.41 -16.04
CA TYR A 197 -1.64 17.02 -15.69
C TYR A 197 -1.60 16.86 -14.18
N THR A 198 -2.13 15.73 -13.73
CA THR A 198 -1.87 15.17 -12.40
C THR A 198 -1.35 13.76 -12.62
N PHE A 199 -0.41 13.34 -11.79
CA PHE A 199 0.22 12.03 -11.93
C PHE A 199 -0.19 11.14 -10.77
N LEU A 200 -0.50 9.88 -11.09
CA LEU A 200 -0.68 8.81 -10.13
C LEU A 200 0.27 7.69 -10.52
N LEU A 201 1.19 7.34 -9.62
CA LEU A 201 2.02 6.16 -9.79
C LEU A 201 1.27 4.95 -9.24
N PHE A 202 0.93 4.03 -10.11
CA PHE A 202 0.38 2.73 -9.74
C PHE A 202 1.53 1.73 -9.60
N ALA A 203 1.63 1.10 -8.44
CA ALA A 203 2.60 0.04 -8.17
C ALA A 203 1.86 -1.19 -7.65
N ASP A 204 2.18 -2.35 -8.23
CA ASP A 204 1.69 -3.64 -7.79
C ASP A 204 2.87 -4.49 -7.34
N GLY A 205 2.82 -4.97 -6.09
CA GLY A 205 3.90 -5.75 -5.53
C GLY A 205 3.68 -6.10 -4.07
N TYR A 206 4.71 -6.69 -3.48
CA TYR A 206 4.72 -7.13 -2.09
C TYR A 206 5.90 -6.52 -1.35
N SER A 207 5.67 -6.13 -0.10
CA SER A 207 6.74 -5.86 0.85
C SER A 207 6.90 -7.06 1.77
N LYS A 208 8.13 -7.52 1.95
CA LYS A 208 8.45 -8.60 2.89
C LYS A 208 9.14 -8.01 4.12
N GLU A 209 8.55 -8.26 5.28
CA GLU A 209 9.05 -7.77 6.57
C GLU A 209 10.18 -8.66 7.11
N MET A 210 11.17 -8.03 7.75
CA MET A 210 12.36 -8.66 8.31
C MET A 210 12.29 -8.86 9.83
N ASP A 211 11.24 -8.37 10.50
CA ASP A 211 10.97 -8.62 11.92
C ASP A 211 10.91 -10.13 12.20
N ILE A 212 11.54 -10.58 13.30
CA ILE A 212 11.66 -11.99 13.68
C ILE A 212 10.32 -12.73 13.84
N ASN A 213 9.24 -12.01 14.14
CA ASN A 213 7.88 -12.54 14.28
C ASN A 213 7.13 -12.60 12.93
N SER A 214 7.75 -12.18 11.84
CA SER A 214 7.21 -12.32 10.49
C SER A 214 7.36 -13.76 9.99
N GLY A 215 6.46 -14.20 9.11
CA GLY A 215 6.43 -15.61 8.69
C GLY A 215 7.63 -16.08 7.85
N SER A 216 8.41 -15.17 7.28
CA SER A 216 9.63 -15.50 6.52
C SER A 216 10.68 -14.36 6.60
N PRO A 217 11.32 -14.17 7.76
CA PRO A 217 12.08 -12.94 8.06
C PRO A 217 13.55 -13.02 7.65
N ASP A 218 14.01 -14.12 7.07
CA ASP A 218 15.43 -14.39 6.81
C ASP A 218 15.76 -14.60 5.33
N ALA A 219 14.75 -14.80 4.48
CA ALA A 219 14.94 -15.28 3.12
C ALA A 219 14.01 -14.58 2.13
N VAL A 220 14.49 -14.40 0.90
CA VAL A 220 13.70 -13.86 -0.22
C VAL A 220 12.56 -14.82 -0.58
N PHE A 221 12.89 -16.11 -0.68
CA PHE A 221 11.92 -17.16 -1.04
C PHE A 221 11.26 -17.77 0.21
N PRO A 222 10.04 -18.30 0.10
CA PRO A 222 9.19 -18.33 -1.10
C PRO A 222 8.66 -16.95 -1.52
N LEU A 223 8.46 -16.71 -2.81
CA LEU A 223 7.85 -15.47 -3.30
C LEU A 223 6.34 -15.48 -3.09
N PRO A 224 5.71 -14.37 -2.66
CA PRO A 224 4.27 -14.24 -2.65
C PRO A 224 3.71 -14.25 -4.08
N PHE A 225 2.41 -14.57 -4.23
CA PHE A 225 1.71 -14.54 -5.51
C PHE A 225 0.21 -14.22 -5.30
N LYS A 226 -0.47 -13.69 -6.31
CA LYS A 226 -1.83 -13.14 -6.19
C LYS A 226 -2.87 -14.15 -5.68
N GLN A 227 -2.79 -15.39 -6.15
CA GLN A 227 -3.78 -16.43 -5.83
C GLN A 227 -3.53 -17.12 -4.49
N MET A 228 -2.47 -16.76 -3.75
CA MET A 228 -2.19 -17.37 -2.45
C MET A 228 -3.27 -16.96 -1.43
N LYS A 229 -3.69 -17.88 -0.57
CA LYS A 229 -4.71 -17.59 0.46
C LYS A 229 -4.16 -16.75 1.60
N LYS A 230 -2.90 -16.99 1.95
CA LYS A 230 -2.16 -16.27 3.00
C LYS A 230 -0.67 -16.38 2.72
N TYR A 231 0.10 -15.49 3.33
CA TYR A 231 1.56 -15.55 3.28
C TYR A 231 2.14 -15.68 4.71
N PRO A 232 3.10 -16.58 4.94
CA PRO A 232 3.56 -17.64 4.04
C PRO A 232 2.42 -18.62 3.71
N TYR A 233 2.42 -19.11 2.47
CA TYR A 233 1.42 -20.05 2.00
C TYR A 233 1.73 -21.48 2.48
N ALA A 234 0.68 -22.31 2.58
CA ALA A 234 0.82 -23.68 3.09
C ALA A 234 1.55 -24.58 2.08
N ALA A 235 2.08 -25.72 2.52
CA ALA A 235 2.84 -26.64 1.67
C ALA A 235 2.05 -27.20 0.46
N ASN A 236 0.72 -27.17 0.52
CA ASN A 236 -0.18 -27.57 -0.56
C ASN A 236 -0.51 -26.43 -1.55
N GLU A 237 -0.02 -25.22 -1.30
CA GLU A 237 -0.05 -24.10 -2.24
C GLU A 237 1.34 -23.97 -2.87
N GLN A 238 1.39 -23.65 -4.17
CA GLN A 238 2.63 -23.48 -4.90
C GLN A 238 2.61 -22.18 -5.70
N PHE A 239 3.76 -21.52 -5.75
CA PHE A 239 3.96 -20.40 -6.64
C PHE A 239 3.74 -20.86 -8.09
N PRO A 240 2.95 -20.15 -8.90
CA PRO A 240 2.58 -20.58 -10.25
C PRO A 240 3.75 -20.41 -11.23
N MET A 241 4.76 -21.28 -11.11
CA MET A 241 6.00 -21.25 -11.88
C MET A 241 5.82 -21.93 -13.25
N SER A 242 5.50 -21.15 -14.28
CA SER A 242 5.56 -21.62 -15.67
C SER A 242 7.01 -21.72 -16.17
N GLU A 243 7.21 -22.38 -17.31
CA GLU A 243 8.52 -22.43 -17.95
C GLU A 243 9.00 -21.03 -18.37
N GLU A 244 8.10 -20.18 -18.85
CA GLU A 244 8.41 -18.78 -19.19
C GLU A 244 8.89 -18.00 -17.97
N LYS A 245 8.16 -18.06 -16.84
CA LYS A 245 8.56 -17.39 -15.60
C LYS A 245 9.91 -17.89 -15.10
N ARG A 246 10.15 -19.20 -15.21
CA ARG A 246 11.45 -19.78 -14.86
C ARG A 246 12.58 -19.18 -15.69
N ARG A 247 12.44 -19.13 -17.02
CA ARG A 247 13.43 -18.52 -17.91
C ARG A 247 13.69 -17.06 -17.56
N ILE A 248 12.63 -16.29 -17.26
CA ILE A 248 12.76 -14.90 -16.82
C ILE A 248 13.57 -14.82 -15.52
N TYR A 249 13.22 -15.61 -14.50
CA TYR A 249 13.96 -15.61 -13.24
C TYR A 249 15.41 -16.09 -13.41
N ASP A 250 15.68 -17.10 -14.23
CA ASP A 250 17.05 -17.56 -14.52
C ASP A 250 17.89 -16.44 -15.17
N GLU A 251 17.29 -15.64 -16.05
CA GLU A 251 17.97 -14.52 -16.73
C GLU A 251 18.14 -13.27 -15.86
N TYR A 252 17.16 -12.99 -14.99
CA TYR A 252 17.11 -11.75 -14.22
C TYR A 252 17.57 -11.90 -12.78
N THR A 253 17.48 -13.05 -12.12
CA THR A 253 17.79 -13.19 -10.67
C THR A 253 19.20 -13.70 -10.38
N THR A 254 20.20 -12.92 -10.78
CA THR A 254 21.61 -13.33 -10.73
C THR A 254 22.38 -12.82 -9.51
N ARG A 255 21.83 -11.86 -8.76
CA ARG A 255 22.48 -11.34 -7.53
C ARG A 255 22.15 -12.26 -6.35
N THR A 256 23.16 -12.91 -5.77
CA THR A 256 22.96 -13.84 -4.65
C THR A 256 23.56 -13.28 -3.36
N VAL A 257 22.77 -13.28 -2.29
CA VAL A 257 23.27 -13.02 -0.92
C VAL A 257 23.35 -14.35 -0.18
N LYS A 258 24.58 -14.75 0.16
CA LYS A 258 24.87 -15.92 0.99
C LYS A 258 25.10 -15.44 2.43
N GLY A 259 24.11 -15.65 3.30
CA GLY A 259 24.27 -15.29 4.71
C GLY A 259 22.99 -15.48 5.51
N PHE A 260 23.03 -16.41 6.46
CA PHE A 260 22.24 -16.30 7.68
C PHE A 260 23.07 -15.43 8.64
N LEU A 261 22.47 -14.41 9.26
CA LEU A 261 23.06 -13.89 10.50
C LEU A 261 23.16 -15.10 11.45
N PRO A 262 24.32 -15.34 12.10
CA PRO A 262 24.40 -16.38 13.12
C PRO A 262 23.28 -16.11 14.13
N ARG A 263 22.46 -17.13 14.40
CA ARG A 263 21.50 -17.07 15.51
C ARG A 263 22.32 -16.81 16.77
N ILE A 264 22.02 -15.70 17.45
CA ILE A 264 22.50 -15.44 18.81
C ILE A 264 21.73 -16.37 19.75
#